data_AF-A0A1G7EYU2-F1
#
_entry.id   AF-A0A1G7EYU2-F1
#
_cell.length_a   1.000
_cell.length_b   1.000
_cell.length_c   1.000
_cell.angle_alpha   90.00
_cell.angle_beta   90.00
_cell.angle_gamma   90.00
#
_symmetry.space_group_name_H-M   'P 1'
#
loop_
_entity.id
_entity.type
_entity.pdbx_description
1 polymer ?
#
loop_
_entity_poly.entity_id
_entity_poly.type
_entity_poly.pdbx_seq_one_letter_code
_entity_poly.pdbx_strand_id
1 'polypeptide(L)'
;MNQYQMLYSTPYLYSSRTLKQMYKATNNEENVCAIQEHMRRHEVYLDRQYRGYYYLSQKIEEDLYVDELAVSWNQLLDEYQLFKDGKGNLSIKPKGWG
;
A
#
# COMPACT_ATOMS: atom_id res chain seq x y z
N MET A 1 -23.05 0.98 -18.28
CA MET A 1 -22.58 0.53 -16.96
C MET A 1 -21.06 0.52 -17.01
N ASN A 2 -20.39 1.29 -16.14
CA ASN A 2 -18.94 1.44 -16.19
C ASN A 2 -18.27 0.12 -15.74
N GLN A 3 -17.18 -0.30 -16.39
CA GLN A 3 -16.42 -1.50 -16.03
C GLN A 3 -15.98 -1.52 -14.56
N TYR A 4 -15.71 -0.35 -13.96
CA TYR A 4 -15.36 -0.23 -12.54
C TYR A 4 -16.56 -0.44 -11.61
N GLN A 5 -17.78 -0.06 -12.03
CA GLN A 5 -18.98 -0.31 -11.22
C GLN A 5 -19.29 -1.80 -11.12
N MET A 6 -18.96 -2.59 -12.15
CA MET A 6 -19.14 -4.04 -12.11
C MET A 6 -18.28 -4.70 -11.02
N LEU A 7 -17.14 -4.11 -10.65
CA LEU A 7 -16.29 -4.65 -9.59
C LEU A 7 -17.01 -4.77 -8.23
N TYR A 8 -18.03 -3.93 -7.99
CA TYR A 8 -18.87 -3.99 -6.79
C TYR A 8 -19.90 -5.10 -6.80
N SER A 9 -20.31 -5.63 -7.96
CA SER A 9 -21.37 -6.63 -8.07
C SER A 9 -20.88 -8.01 -8.51
N THR A 10 -19.72 -8.10 -9.17
CA THR A 10 -19.17 -9.37 -9.63
C THR A 10 -18.87 -10.31 -8.45
N PRO A 11 -19.36 -11.57 -8.48
CA PRO A 11 -19.20 -12.52 -7.38
C PRO A 11 -17.86 -13.28 -7.39
N TYR A 12 -17.06 -13.11 -8.45
CA TYR A 12 -15.75 -13.74 -8.61
C TYR A 12 -14.64 -12.68 -8.59
N LEU A 13 -13.46 -13.13 -8.18
CA LEU A 13 -12.25 -12.31 -8.17
C LEU A 13 -11.69 -12.19 -9.59
N TYR A 14 -11.58 -10.96 -10.09
CA TYR A 14 -10.82 -10.71 -11.32
C TYR A 14 -9.34 -11.04 -11.12
N SER A 15 -8.69 -11.51 -12.19
CA SER A 15 -7.25 -11.79 -12.15
C SER A 15 -6.44 -10.54 -11.80
N SER A 16 -5.35 -10.69 -11.06
CA SER A 16 -4.44 -9.58 -10.74
C SER A 16 -3.93 -8.86 -12.00
N ARG A 17 -3.76 -9.58 -13.12
CA ARG A 17 -3.39 -8.98 -14.41
C ARG A 17 -4.47 -8.06 -14.96
N THR A 18 -5.74 -8.49 -14.90
CA THR A 18 -6.90 -7.68 -15.32
C THR A 18 -7.01 -6.43 -14.46
N LEU A 19 -6.97 -6.59 -13.13
CA LEU A 19 -7.06 -5.46 -12.20
C LEU A 19 -5.91 -4.46 -12.39
N LYS A 20 -4.69 -4.96 -12.65
CA LYS A 20 -3.54 -4.10 -12.96
C LYS A 20 -3.70 -3.34 -14.28
N GLN A 21 -4.33 -3.93 -15.29
CA GLN A 21 -4.64 -3.23 -16.54
C GLN A 21 -5.69 -2.14 -16.33
N MET A 22 -6.73 -2.42 -15.54
CA MET A 22 -7.75 -1.43 -15.16
C MET A 22 -7.11 -0.27 -14.40
N TYR A 23 -6.31 -0.56 -13.38
CA TYR A 23 -5.58 0.45 -12.60
C TYR A 23 -4.71 1.36 -13.48
N LYS A 24 -3.95 0.79 -14.43
CA LYS A 24 -3.14 1.58 -15.38
C LYS A 24 -3.96 2.41 -16.37
N ALA A 25 -5.21 2.04 -16.61
CA ALA A 25 -6.07 2.69 -17.59
C ALA A 25 -6.90 3.84 -16.99
N THR A 26 -6.70 4.16 -15.71
CA THR A 26 -7.46 5.21 -15.03
C THR A 26 -6.56 6.15 -14.23
N ASN A 27 -6.93 7.43 -14.24
CA ASN A 27 -6.35 8.48 -13.40
C ASN A 27 -7.38 9.00 -12.37
N ASN A 28 -8.50 8.30 -12.21
CA ASN A 28 -9.58 8.71 -11.31
C ASN A 28 -9.51 7.87 -10.03
N GLU A 29 -9.39 8.55 -8.90
CA GLU A 29 -9.32 7.97 -7.57
C GLU A 29 -10.51 7.03 -7.26
N GLU A 30 -11.73 7.39 -7.67
CA GLU A 30 -12.93 6.55 -7.45
C GLU A 30 -12.81 5.17 -8.14
N ASN A 31 -12.18 5.14 -9.32
CA ASN A 31 -11.96 3.89 -10.04
C ASN A 31 -10.85 3.05 -9.37
N VAL A 32 -9.84 3.70 -8.79
CA VAL A 32 -8.80 3.03 -8.00
C VAL A 32 -9.41 2.45 -6.71
N CYS A 33 -10.27 3.20 -6.02
CA CYS A 33 -11.04 2.72 -4.87
C CYS A 33 -11.93 1.52 -5.23
N ALA A 34 -12.56 1.51 -6.41
CA ALA A 34 -13.33 0.35 -6.85
C ALA A 34 -12.48 -0.92 -7.03
N ILE A 35 -11.23 -0.79 -7.49
CA ILE A 35 -10.27 -1.90 -7.57
C ILE A 35 -9.86 -2.36 -6.17
N GLN A 36 -9.54 -1.40 -5.28
CA GLN A 36 -9.19 -1.67 -3.88
C GLN A 36 -10.29 -2.49 -3.19
N GLU A 37 -11.54 -2.02 -3.28
CA GLU A 37 -12.66 -2.63 -2.60
C GLU A 37 -12.99 -4.01 -3.17
N HIS A 38 -12.85 -4.19 -4.49
CA HIS A 38 -12.98 -5.50 -5.11
C HIS A 38 -11.98 -6.52 -4.54
N MET A 39 -10.72 -6.11 -4.34
CA MET A 39 -9.69 -6.95 -3.75
C MET A 39 -9.93 -7.20 -2.26
N ARG A 40 -10.43 -6.21 -1.50
CA ARG A 40 -10.78 -6.35 -0.07
C ARG A 40 -11.92 -7.35 0.14
N ARG A 41 -12.99 -7.25 -0.67
CA ARG A 41 -14.14 -8.17 -0.61
C ARG A 41 -13.79 -9.63 -0.88
N HIS A 42 -12.71 -9.87 -1.62
CA HIS A 42 -12.19 -11.20 -1.90
C HIS A 42 -10.99 -11.57 -1.00
N GLU A 43 -10.72 -10.78 0.04
CA GLU A 43 -9.69 -11.04 1.05
C GLU A 43 -8.26 -11.21 0.49
N VAL A 44 -7.98 -10.64 -0.69
CA VAL A 44 -6.64 -10.70 -1.32
C VAL A 44 -5.84 -9.40 -1.22
N TYR A 45 -6.43 -8.37 -0.62
CA TYR A 45 -5.79 -7.04 -0.49
C TYR A 45 -4.69 -7.05 0.59
N LEU A 46 -3.47 -6.62 0.22
CA LEU A 46 -2.27 -6.63 1.09
C LEU A 46 -1.86 -8.01 1.64
N ASP A 47 -2.44 -9.10 1.13
CA ASP A 47 -2.04 -10.45 1.51
C ASP A 47 -0.84 -10.95 0.67
N ARG A 48 0.28 -11.21 1.35
CA ARG A 48 1.54 -11.69 0.76
C ARG A 48 1.45 -13.08 0.12
N GLN A 49 0.46 -13.90 0.49
CA GLN A 49 0.21 -15.19 -0.15
C GLN A 49 -0.13 -15.01 -1.64
N TYR A 50 -0.81 -13.92 -1.97
CA TYR A 50 -1.28 -13.60 -3.31
C TYR A 50 -0.40 -12.55 -3.99
N ARG A 51 0.85 -12.92 -4.31
CA ARG A 51 1.90 -12.00 -4.81
C ARG A 51 1.43 -10.96 -5.85
N GLY A 52 0.68 -11.39 -6.86
CA GLY A 52 0.21 -10.47 -7.92
C GLY A 52 -0.76 -9.40 -7.42
N TYR A 53 -1.62 -9.77 -6.47
CA TYR A 53 -2.56 -8.86 -5.80
C TYR A 53 -1.81 -7.99 -4.78
N TYR A 54 -0.91 -8.57 -3.99
CA TYR A 54 -0.06 -7.84 -3.05
C TYR A 54 0.68 -6.67 -3.70
N TYR A 55 1.38 -6.91 -4.82
CA TYR A 55 2.10 -5.84 -5.52
C TYR A 55 1.17 -4.75 -6.04
N LEU A 56 -0.04 -5.11 -6.47
CA LEU A 56 -1.03 -4.13 -6.91
C LEU A 56 -1.56 -3.33 -5.72
N SER A 57 -1.86 -3.98 -4.59
CA SER A 57 -2.27 -3.32 -3.36
C SER A 57 -1.24 -2.30 -2.90
N GLN A 58 0.05 -2.64 -2.92
CA GLN A 58 1.11 -1.69 -2.55
C GLN A 58 1.11 -0.45 -3.44
N LYS A 59 0.90 -0.60 -4.76
CA LYS A 59 0.80 0.55 -5.66
C LYS A 59 -0.45 1.39 -5.43
N ILE A 60 -1.57 0.74 -5.11
CA ILE A 60 -2.80 1.45 -4.74
C ILE A 60 -2.63 2.21 -3.42
N GLU A 61 -1.97 1.61 -2.42
CA GLU A 61 -1.67 2.28 -1.15
C GLU A 61 -0.72 3.47 -1.36
N GLU A 62 0.33 3.29 -2.17
CA GLU A 62 1.22 4.38 -2.57
C GLU A 62 0.44 5.52 -3.21
N ASP A 63 -0.48 5.24 -4.14
CA ASP A 63 -1.20 6.29 -4.88
C ASP A 63 -2.34 6.97 -4.10
N LEU A 64 -3.12 6.20 -3.33
CA LEU A 64 -4.28 6.71 -2.59
C LEU A 64 -3.88 7.36 -1.27
N TYR A 65 -2.80 6.86 -0.66
CA TYR A 65 -2.34 7.31 0.65
C TYR A 65 -0.91 7.86 0.55
N VAL A 66 -0.65 8.68 -0.48
CA VAL A 66 0.49 9.62 -0.50
C VAL A 66 0.26 10.68 0.58
N ASP A 67 0.42 10.30 1.84
CA ASP A 67 0.81 11.18 2.93
C ASP A 67 1.39 10.28 4.02
N GLU A 68 2.64 10.57 4.40
CA GLU A 68 3.46 9.95 5.45
C GLU A 68 2.74 8.86 6.26
N LEU A 69 3.08 7.59 5.99
CA LEU A 69 2.68 6.46 6.84
C LEU A 69 3.01 6.82 8.28
N ALA A 70 1.98 7.00 9.11
CA ALA A 70 2.15 7.22 10.54
C ALA A 70 2.83 6.00 11.14
N VAL A 71 4.15 6.09 11.32
CA VAL A 71 4.93 5.06 12.00
C VAL A 71 4.68 5.23 13.49
N SER A 72 4.28 4.16 14.18
CA SER A 72 4.15 4.24 15.63
C SER A 72 5.51 4.54 16.27
N TRP A 73 5.52 5.29 17.38
CA TRP A 73 6.74 5.56 18.13
C TRP A 73 7.51 4.27 18.49
N ASN A 74 6.79 3.16 18.74
CA ASN A 74 7.40 1.86 19.02
C ASN A 74 8.12 1.28 17.78
N GLN A 75 7.49 1.29 16.60
CA GLN A 75 8.13 0.82 15.37
C GLN A 75 9.36 1.65 14.99
N LEU A 76 9.28 2.97 15.17
CA LEU A 76 10.41 3.85 14.89
C LEU A 76 11.57 3.60 15.87
N LEU A 77 11.26 3.37 17.15
CA LEU A 77 12.24 3.00 18.15
C LEU A 77 12.77 1.57 18.00
N ASP A 78 12.05 0.66 17.33
CA ASP A 78 12.54 -0.68 17.03
C ASP A 78 13.64 -0.64 15.97
N GLU A 79 13.44 0.15 14.91
CA GLU A 79 14.31 0.21 13.74
C GLU A 79 15.44 1.25 13.87
N TYR A 80 15.21 2.34 14.61
CA TYR A 80 16.12 3.48 14.69
C TYR A 80 16.51 3.83 16.13
N GLN A 81 17.65 4.52 16.28
CA GLN A 81 18.18 4.99 17.55
C GLN A 81 18.68 6.43 17.46
N LEU A 82 18.55 7.16 18.56
CA LEU A 82 19.09 8.52 18.74
C LEU A 82 20.59 8.48 19.07
N PHE A 83 21.35 9.34 18.39
CA PHE A 83 22.77 9.57 18.58
C PHE A 83 22.99 11.03 18.93
N LYS A 84 23.89 11.26 19.88
CA LYS A 84 24.40 12.59 20.21
C LYS A 84 25.88 12.65 19.84
N ASP A 85 26.29 13.64 19.07
CA ASP A 85 27.70 13.86 18.78
C ASP A 85 28.41 14.63 19.92
N GLY A 86 29.75 14.72 19.83
CA GLY A 86 30.55 15.47 20.81
C GLY A 86 30.30 16.99 20.83
N LYS A 87 29.58 17.54 19.83
CA LYS A 87 29.19 18.95 19.75
C LYS A 87 27.77 19.19 20.28
N GLY A 88 27.06 18.12 20.65
CA GLY A 88 25.71 18.17 21.19
C GLY A 88 24.59 18.05 20.15
N ASN A 89 24.90 17.81 18.88
CA ASN A 89 23.88 17.61 17.85
C ASN A 89 23.25 16.23 17.98
N LEU A 90 21.93 16.17 17.78
CA LEU A 90 21.17 14.93 17.76
C LEU A 90 20.97 14.44 16.32
N SER A 91 21.10 13.13 16.11
CA SER A 91 20.77 12.48 14.84
C SER A 91 20.06 11.15 15.10
N ILE A 92 19.23 10.72 14.16
CA ILE A 92 18.54 9.41 14.20
C ILE A 92 19.21 8.53 13.14
N LYS A 93 19.59 7.30 13.51
CA LYS A 93 20.20 6.34 12.59
C LYS A 93 19.62 4.93 12.79
N PRO A 94 19.64 4.06 11.77
CA PRO A 94 19.19 2.67 11.91
C PRO A 94 20.03 1.92 12.96
N LYS A 95 19.39 1.03 13.73
CA LYS A 95 20.12 0.11 14.61
C LYS A 95 20.92 -0.90 13.78
N GLY A 96 22.09 -1.29 14.27
CA GLY A 96 22.95 -2.29 13.61
C GLY A 96 23.85 -1.75 12.49
N TRP A 97 23.90 -0.44 12.29
CA TRP A 97 25.00 0.18 11.54
C TRP A 97 26.23 0.30 12.44
N GLY A 98 27.11 -0.70 12.35
CA GLY A 98 28.42 -0.79 13.01
C GLY A 98 29.29 -1.82 12.31
#